data_AF-A0AAD6WV74-F1
#
_entry.id   AF-A0AAD6WV74-F1
#
_cell.length_a   1.000
_cell.length_b   1.000
_cell.length_c   1.000
_cell.angle_alpha   90.00
_cell.angle_beta   90.00
_cell.angle_gamma   90.00
#
_symmetry.space_group_name_H-M   'P 1'
#
loop_
_entity.id
_entity.type
_entity.pdbx_description
1 polymer ?
#
loop_
_entity_poly.entity_id
_entity_poly.type
_entity_poly.pdbx_seq_one_letter_code
_entity_poly.pdbx_strand_id
1 'polypeptide(L)'
;MNGTIPRPPRFRRCDTLPSNLKQDHLSQELRTILQSQETEMWEGQINYAVQQLCLALGAKAWWLRNDVQNAGGGKGKTCAWGGVKAKDLDVRRHVQIYTQAVAAQHRIGARAKWKPMTKQDLLMSGDITEANQTGQRFSTLLWFWRLEDGGALGSEMTEFYRVNWLRAKARVARWTEEKSMVAKEMQWTVKSFQFLGAEWASRVTNAGVDEHGLRAYTKKQVEVWNDFAGHAEVVFKWAKSTSKREQWRQKGPKPMSLTVPSGFGGGDPMSSMVP
;
A
#
# COMPACT_ATOMS: atom_id res chain seq x y z
N MET A 1 38.40 17.64 23.48
CA MET A 1 37.53 16.94 24.46
C MET A 1 36.92 15.74 23.76
N ASN A 2 37.51 14.55 23.96
CA ASN A 2 37.09 13.31 23.30
C ASN A 2 35.86 12.74 24.03
N GLY A 3 34.68 13.17 23.61
CA GLY A 3 33.41 12.63 24.08
C GLY A 3 33.15 11.25 23.49
N THR A 4 33.61 10.21 24.16
CA THR A 4 33.24 8.82 23.84
C THR A 4 31.73 8.67 24.10
N ILE A 5 30.94 8.65 23.04
CA ILE A 5 29.50 8.35 23.11
C ILE A 5 29.35 6.98 23.79
N PRO A 6 28.63 6.87 24.93
CA PRO A 6 28.44 5.58 25.57
C PRO A 6 27.71 4.65 24.60
N ARG A 7 28.32 3.51 24.30
CA ARG A 7 27.69 2.48 23.47
C ARG A 7 26.38 2.07 24.16
N PRO A 8 25.25 1.99 23.44
CA PRO A 8 24.00 1.55 24.04
C PRO A 8 24.20 0.16 24.66
N PRO A 9 23.54 -0.14 25.79
CA PRO A 9 23.67 -1.43 26.43
C PRO A 9 23.41 -2.53 25.40
N ARG A 10 24.41 -3.40 25.22
CA ARG A 10 24.22 -4.63 24.47
C ARG A 10 23.26 -5.47 25.30
N PHE A 11 21.96 -5.33 25.05
CA PHE A 11 21.01 -6.38 25.40
C PHE A 11 21.57 -7.66 24.76
N ARG A 12 22.15 -8.50 25.63
CA ARG A 12 22.69 -9.80 25.27
C ARG A 12 21.52 -10.65 24.76
N ARG A 13 21.87 -11.77 24.12
CA ARG A 13 20.93 -12.81 23.68
C ARG A 13 19.79 -12.94 24.68
N CYS A 14 18.57 -12.88 24.16
CA CYS A 14 17.32 -13.31 24.78
C CYS A 14 17.56 -14.04 26.09
N ASP A 15 17.33 -13.36 27.20
CA ASP A 15 17.38 -13.97 28.52
C ASP A 15 16.51 -15.23 28.45
N THR A 16 17.07 -16.38 28.83
CA THR A 16 16.35 -17.65 28.85
C THR A 16 15.27 -17.55 29.92
N LEU A 17 14.04 -17.26 29.50
CA LEU A 17 12.90 -17.07 30.39
C LEU A 17 12.32 -18.40 30.89
N PRO A 18 11.63 -18.39 32.05
CA PRO A 18 11.10 -19.59 32.69
C PRO A 18 10.15 -20.43 31.83
N SER A 19 9.48 -19.88 30.83
CA SER A 19 8.69 -20.64 29.84
C SER A 19 9.52 -21.48 28.86
N ASN A 20 10.83 -21.22 28.73
CA ASN A 20 11.75 -22.08 27.97
C ASN A 20 12.41 -23.15 28.88
N LEU A 21 12.16 -23.11 30.18
CA LEU A 21 12.63 -24.10 31.15
C LEU A 21 11.57 -25.19 31.35
N LYS A 22 11.99 -26.42 31.67
CA LYS A 22 11.06 -27.50 32.02
C LYS A 22 10.34 -27.13 33.32
N GLN A 23 9.02 -26.99 33.28
CA GLN A 23 8.21 -26.50 34.42
C GLN A 23 7.77 -27.61 35.38
N ASP A 24 8.31 -28.82 35.24
CA ASP A 24 7.81 -30.08 35.83
C ASP A 24 7.71 -30.06 37.37
N HIS A 25 8.38 -29.14 38.05
CA HIS A 25 8.40 -29.02 39.52
C HIS A 25 7.74 -27.76 40.09
N LEU A 26 7.18 -26.87 39.26
CA LEU A 26 6.53 -25.62 39.72
C LEU A 26 5.08 -25.85 40.11
N SER A 27 4.66 -25.31 41.27
CA SER A 27 3.26 -25.26 41.68
C SER A 27 2.41 -24.46 40.69
N GLN A 28 1.12 -24.79 40.60
CA GLN A 28 0.22 -24.17 39.62
C GLN A 28 0.07 -22.65 39.83
N GLU A 29 0.09 -22.18 41.08
CA GLU A 29 0.05 -20.74 41.41
C GLU A 29 1.31 -19.98 40.98
N LEU A 30 2.50 -20.59 41.11
CA LEU A 30 3.74 -19.96 40.64
C LEU A 30 3.78 -19.92 39.11
N ARG A 31 3.22 -20.92 38.43
CA ARG A 31 3.14 -20.93 36.95
C ARG A 31 2.27 -19.79 36.43
N THR A 32 1.12 -19.50 37.07
CA THR A 32 0.24 -18.41 36.63
C THR A 32 0.87 -17.03 36.87
N ILE A 33 1.57 -16.84 38.00
CA ILE A 33 2.30 -15.59 38.30
C ILE A 33 3.45 -15.39 37.29
N LEU A 34 4.22 -16.43 36.99
CA LEU A 34 5.30 -16.33 36.01
C LEU A 34 4.77 -16.04 34.61
N GLN A 35 3.65 -16.67 34.21
CA GLN A 35 3.02 -16.42 32.92
C GLN A 35 2.51 -14.98 32.78
N SER A 36 1.94 -14.39 33.84
CA SER A 36 1.48 -13.01 33.79
C SER A 36 2.63 -12.03 33.65
N GLN A 37 3.70 -12.20 34.45
CA GLN A 37 4.91 -11.38 34.39
C GLN A 37 5.62 -11.52 33.04
N GLU A 38 5.73 -12.74 32.51
CA GLU A 38 6.31 -12.96 31.19
C GLU A 38 5.48 -12.27 30.10
N THR A 39 4.15 -12.34 30.17
CA THR A 39 3.28 -11.68 29.19
C THR A 39 3.50 -10.17 29.20
N GLU A 40 3.53 -9.55 30.38
CA GLU A 40 3.79 -8.11 30.53
C GLU A 40 5.17 -7.72 30.00
N MET A 41 6.20 -8.50 30.33
CA MET A 41 7.54 -8.27 29.82
C MET A 41 7.61 -8.41 28.29
N TRP A 42 6.97 -9.42 27.71
CA TRP A 42 6.94 -9.59 26.25
C TRP A 42 6.19 -8.45 25.56
N GLU A 43 5.07 -7.97 26.13
CA GLU A 43 4.39 -6.78 25.62
C GLU A 43 5.31 -5.55 25.65
N GLY A 44 6.05 -5.34 26.76
CA GLY A 44 7.05 -4.28 26.86
C GLY A 44 8.16 -4.40 25.82
N GLN A 45 8.70 -5.60 25.61
CA GLN A 45 9.72 -5.86 24.60
C GLN A 45 9.20 -5.64 23.18
N ILE A 46 7.97 -6.05 22.89
CA ILE A 46 7.31 -5.84 21.60
C ILE A 46 7.15 -4.33 21.33
N ASN A 47 6.60 -3.59 22.28
CA ASN A 47 6.39 -2.15 22.15
C ASN A 47 7.72 -1.42 21.94
N TYR A 48 8.74 -1.77 22.73
CA TYR A 48 10.08 -1.21 22.57
C TYR A 48 10.69 -1.55 21.20
N ALA A 49 10.60 -2.81 20.77
CA ALA A 49 11.13 -3.23 19.48
C ALA A 49 10.45 -2.52 18.31
N VAL A 50 9.13 -2.33 18.37
CA VAL A 50 8.38 -1.54 17.38
C VAL A 50 8.84 -0.09 17.38
N GLN A 51 8.94 0.56 18.54
CA GLN A 51 9.39 1.95 18.63
C GLN A 51 10.79 2.13 18.03
N GLN A 52 11.73 1.26 18.39
CA GLN A 52 13.10 1.31 17.87
C GLN A 52 13.17 1.00 16.38
N LEU A 53 12.35 0.07 15.89
CA LEU A 53 12.22 -0.20 14.47
C LEU A 53 11.77 1.06 13.71
N CYS A 54 10.74 1.75 14.22
CA CYS A 54 10.25 2.98 13.62
C CYS A 54 11.36 4.05 13.59
N LEU A 55 12.12 4.23 14.69
CA LEU A 55 13.24 5.16 14.74
C LEU A 55 14.35 4.79 13.72
N ALA A 56 14.71 3.51 13.62
CA ALA A 56 15.73 3.04 12.70
C ALA A 56 15.30 3.22 11.22
N LEU A 57 14.03 2.94 10.91
CA LEU A 57 13.46 3.15 9.57
C LEU A 57 13.35 4.65 9.24
N GLY A 58 12.92 5.49 10.18
CA GLY A 58 12.84 6.94 10.02
C GLY A 58 14.21 7.56 9.78
N ALA A 59 15.22 7.15 10.56
CA ALA A 59 16.60 7.56 10.32
C ALA A 59 17.08 7.07 8.94
N LYS A 60 16.88 5.80 8.60
CA LYS A 60 17.28 5.26 7.28
C LYS A 60 16.69 6.07 6.12
N ALA A 61 15.42 6.43 6.21
CA ALA A 61 14.73 7.29 5.26
C ALA A 61 15.36 8.67 5.13
N TRP A 62 15.65 9.31 6.26
CA TRP A 62 16.32 10.60 6.32
C TRP A 62 17.70 10.55 5.66
N TRP A 63 18.52 9.54 5.96
CA TRP A 63 19.84 9.32 5.36
C TRP A 63 19.77 9.12 3.84
N LEU A 64 18.77 8.38 3.34
CA LEU A 64 18.56 8.21 1.90
C LEU A 64 18.25 9.54 1.20
N ARG A 65 17.43 10.40 1.83
CA ARG A 65 17.03 11.67 1.24
C ARG A 65 18.09 12.76 1.36
N ASN A 66 18.75 12.86 2.50
CA ASN A 66 19.71 13.95 2.73
C ASN A 66 21.11 13.58 2.28
N ASP A 67 21.66 12.44 2.70
CA ASP A 67 23.06 12.15 2.43
C ASP A 67 23.25 11.44 1.08
N VAL A 68 22.41 10.45 0.76
CA VAL A 68 22.59 9.68 -0.49
C VAL A 68 22.22 10.49 -1.73
N GLN A 69 21.13 11.26 -1.69
CA GLN A 69 20.71 12.09 -2.84
C GLN A 69 21.61 13.33 -3.03
N ASN A 70 22.12 13.93 -1.95
CA ASN A 70 22.99 15.11 -2.05
C ASN A 70 24.48 14.76 -2.21
N ALA A 71 24.87 13.49 -2.08
CA ALA A 71 26.27 13.08 -2.23
C ALA A 71 26.80 13.29 -3.66
N GLY A 72 27.80 14.17 -3.78
CA GLY A 72 28.58 14.35 -5.00
C GLY A 72 29.59 13.23 -5.23
N GLY A 73 29.63 12.70 -6.46
CA GLY A 73 30.61 11.71 -6.90
C GLY A 73 30.44 10.30 -6.32
N GLY A 74 31.23 9.34 -6.82
CA GLY A 74 31.12 7.92 -6.45
C GLY A 74 31.52 7.62 -5.00
N LYS A 75 32.60 8.24 -4.49
CA LYS A 75 33.10 8.02 -3.13
C LYS A 75 32.14 8.56 -2.06
N GLY A 76 31.57 9.75 -2.28
CA GLY A 76 30.57 10.34 -1.39
C GLY A 76 29.32 9.46 -1.27
N LYS A 77 28.86 8.91 -2.39
CA LYS A 77 27.73 7.95 -2.40
C LYS A 77 28.05 6.71 -1.59
N THR A 78 29.22 6.10 -1.74
CA THR A 78 29.60 4.88 -0.98
C THR A 78 29.60 5.12 0.53
N CYS A 79 30.10 6.27 1.00
CA CYS A 79 30.06 6.63 2.42
C CYS A 79 28.63 6.83 2.93
N ALA A 80 27.78 7.54 2.17
CA ALA A 80 26.36 7.73 2.51
C ALA A 80 25.61 6.40 2.59
N TRP A 81 25.89 5.46 1.66
CA TRP A 81 25.38 4.09 1.72
C TRP A 81 25.87 3.30 2.94
N GLY A 82 27.03 3.65 3.51
CA GLY A 82 27.51 3.09 4.77
C GLY A 82 26.57 3.39 5.95
N GLY A 83 26.07 4.63 6.04
CA GLY A 83 25.08 5.03 7.05
C GLY A 83 23.75 4.28 6.90
N VAL A 84 23.28 4.11 5.66
CA VAL A 84 22.07 3.32 5.34
C VAL A 84 22.24 1.86 5.78
N LYS A 85 23.39 1.24 5.48
CA LYS A 85 23.70 -0.15 5.89
C LYS A 85 23.74 -0.32 7.41
N ALA A 86 24.28 0.65 8.13
CA ALA A 86 24.29 0.63 9.60
C ALA A 86 22.86 0.64 10.16
N LYS A 87 21.96 1.46 9.60
CA LYS A 87 20.55 1.48 10.02
C LYS A 87 19.79 0.23 9.59
N ASP A 88 20.15 -0.40 8.48
CA ASP A 88 19.62 -1.71 8.10
C ASP A 88 19.97 -2.81 9.10
N LEU A 89 21.15 -2.76 9.70
CA LEU A 89 21.53 -3.69 10.77
C LEU A 89 20.68 -3.47 12.03
N ASP A 90 20.45 -2.20 12.40
CA ASP A 90 19.57 -1.84 13.53
C ASP A 90 18.14 -2.36 13.28
N VAL A 91 17.60 -2.15 12.08
CA VAL A 91 16.27 -2.67 11.66
C VAL A 91 16.21 -4.19 11.82
N ARG A 92 17.19 -4.94 11.29
CA ARG A 92 17.22 -6.41 11.39
C ARG A 92 17.25 -6.88 12.85
N ARG A 93 17.99 -6.19 13.71
CA ARG A 93 18.06 -6.51 15.15
C ARG A 93 16.70 -6.35 15.81
N HIS A 94 16.01 -5.24 15.58
CA HIS A 94 14.69 -5.01 16.19
C HIS A 94 13.60 -5.94 15.63
N VAL A 95 13.68 -6.31 14.35
CA VAL A 95 12.82 -7.36 13.76
C VAL A 95 13.03 -8.70 14.45
N GLN A 96 14.28 -9.08 14.74
CA GLN A 96 14.57 -10.33 15.44
C GLN A 96 13.99 -10.34 16.85
N ILE A 97 14.18 -9.26 17.61
CA ILE A 97 13.61 -9.13 18.96
C ILE A 97 12.08 -9.22 18.91
N TYR A 98 11.45 -8.50 17.97
CA TYR A 98 10.00 -8.53 17.77
C TYR A 98 9.49 -9.94 17.44
N THR A 99 10.08 -10.59 16.45
CA THR A 99 9.65 -11.93 16.01
C THR A 99 9.83 -12.98 17.10
N GLN A 100 10.90 -12.87 17.90
CA GLN A 100 11.12 -13.74 19.05
C GLN A 100 10.07 -13.52 20.14
N ALA A 101 9.78 -12.26 20.50
CA ALA A 101 8.80 -11.94 21.52
C ALA A 101 7.38 -12.37 21.13
N VAL A 102 6.97 -12.15 19.87
CA VAL A 102 5.68 -12.61 19.34
C VAL A 102 5.61 -14.14 19.34
N ALA A 103 6.68 -14.83 18.91
CA ALA A 103 6.72 -16.29 18.95
C ALA A 103 6.64 -16.84 20.40
N ALA A 104 7.28 -16.18 21.37
CA ALA A 104 7.20 -16.55 22.77
C ALA A 104 5.79 -16.34 23.35
N GLN A 105 5.15 -15.21 23.02
CA GLN A 105 3.79 -14.91 23.42
C GLN A 105 2.78 -15.95 22.87
N HIS A 106 3.00 -16.42 21.64
CA HIS A 106 2.21 -17.52 21.06
C HIS A 106 2.38 -18.85 21.80
N ARG A 107 3.57 -19.15 22.34
CA ARG A 107 3.82 -20.38 23.13
C ARG A 107 3.09 -20.37 24.47
N ILE A 108 2.97 -19.19 25.09
CA ILE A 108 2.24 -19.00 26.36
C ILE A 108 0.71 -19.09 26.13
N GLY A 109 0.24 -19.04 24.88
CA GLY A 109 -1.19 -19.09 24.55
C GLY A 109 -1.92 -17.76 24.73
N ALA A 110 -1.17 -16.66 24.88
CA ALA A 110 -1.76 -15.33 24.93
C ALA A 110 -2.43 -14.98 23.58
N ARG A 111 -3.58 -14.29 23.65
CA ARG A 111 -4.36 -13.89 22.46
C ARG A 111 -3.48 -13.15 21.45
N ALA A 112 -3.73 -13.42 20.16
CA ALA A 112 -3.01 -12.85 19.01
C ALA A 112 -3.29 -11.34 18.82
N LYS A 113 -2.81 -10.51 19.76
CA LYS A 113 -2.84 -9.05 19.68
C LYS A 113 -1.88 -8.51 18.62
N TRP A 114 -0.74 -9.18 18.45
CA TRP A 114 0.36 -8.73 17.59
C TRP A 114 0.45 -9.54 16.29
N LYS A 115 0.80 -8.87 15.20
CA LYS A 115 0.88 -9.48 13.85
C LYS A 115 2.32 -9.91 13.51
N PRO A 116 2.53 -11.10 12.93
CA PRO A 116 3.85 -11.47 12.42
C PRO A 116 4.35 -10.45 11.39
N MET A 117 5.61 -10.05 11.49
CA MET A 117 6.21 -9.05 10.59
C MET A 117 6.67 -9.72 9.29
N THR A 118 6.18 -9.23 8.15
CA THR A 118 6.57 -9.73 6.82
C THR A 118 7.69 -8.87 6.23
N LYS A 119 8.50 -9.42 5.31
CA LYS A 119 9.51 -8.62 4.59
C LYS A 119 8.92 -7.42 3.85
N GLN A 120 7.67 -7.54 3.37
CA GLN A 120 6.93 -6.43 2.76
C GLN A 120 6.71 -5.26 3.73
N ASP A 121 6.56 -5.57 5.03
CA ASP A 121 6.42 -4.56 6.09
C ASP A 121 7.75 -3.88 6.43
N LEU A 122 8.87 -4.34 5.89
CA LEU A 122 10.18 -3.71 6.08
C LEU A 122 10.59 -2.89 4.86
N LEU A 123 9.79 -2.95 3.79
CA LEU A 123 9.97 -2.10 2.63
C LEU A 123 9.61 -0.67 3.04
N MET A 124 10.59 0.22 2.93
CA MET A 124 10.35 1.64 3.05
C MET A 124 9.37 2.04 1.95
N SER A 125 8.23 2.62 2.31
CA SER A 125 7.25 3.06 1.32
C SER A 125 7.95 4.00 0.32
N GLY A 126 7.73 3.78 -0.98
CA GLY A 126 8.30 4.61 -2.05
C GLY A 126 7.98 6.10 -1.85
N ASP A 127 6.85 6.42 -1.20
CA ASP A 127 6.47 7.75 -0.72
C ASP A 127 7.58 8.45 0.08
N ILE A 128 8.38 7.71 0.83
CA ILE A 128 9.42 8.22 1.73
C ILE A 128 10.70 8.55 0.96
N THR A 129 11.06 7.71 -0.02
CA THR A 129 12.27 7.87 -0.83
C THR A 129 12.06 8.82 -2.01
N GLU A 130 10.87 8.82 -2.63
CA GLU A 130 10.54 9.58 -3.82
C GLU A 130 9.18 10.27 -3.66
N ALA A 131 9.19 11.58 -3.39
CA ALA A 131 7.98 12.35 -3.12
C ALA A 131 6.99 12.39 -4.30
N ASN A 132 7.49 12.31 -5.54
CA ASN A 132 6.70 12.47 -6.77
C ASN A 132 6.48 11.15 -7.53
N GLN A 133 6.66 10.00 -6.87
CA GLN A 133 6.52 8.70 -7.54
C GLN A 133 5.08 8.49 -8.04
N THR A 134 4.94 8.06 -9.29
CA THR A 134 3.65 7.67 -9.86
C THR A 134 3.19 6.35 -9.21
N GLY A 135 1.93 6.26 -8.76
CA GLY A 135 1.38 5.02 -8.19
C GLY A 135 1.28 4.96 -6.65
N GLN A 136 1.60 6.04 -5.93
CA GLN A 136 1.43 6.18 -4.46
C GLN A 136 -0.04 6.10 -3.97
N ARG A 137 -1.00 5.80 -4.84
CA ARG A 137 -2.42 5.66 -4.50
C ARG A 137 -2.69 4.42 -3.63
N PHE A 138 -1.80 3.41 -3.69
CA PHE A 138 -1.95 2.13 -2.97
C PHE A 138 -0.99 1.95 -1.80
N SER A 139 0.00 2.84 -1.62
CA SER A 139 0.92 2.79 -0.49
C SER A 139 0.20 3.22 0.79
N THR A 140 -0.12 2.23 1.60
CA THR A 140 -0.66 2.43 2.94
C THR A 140 0.50 2.36 3.93
N LEU A 141 0.63 3.35 4.82
CA LEU A 141 1.58 3.26 5.93
C LEU A 141 1.35 1.95 6.69
N LEU A 142 2.46 1.26 6.98
CA LEU A 142 2.44 -0.05 7.62
C LEU A 142 1.75 0.03 8.98
N TRP A 143 1.18 -1.09 9.41
CA TRP A 143 0.32 -1.15 10.59
C TRP A 143 1.01 -0.67 11.87
N PHE A 144 2.32 -0.86 12.00
CA PHE A 144 3.10 -0.43 13.18
C PHE A 144 3.45 1.08 13.19
N TRP A 145 3.24 1.80 12.08
CA TRP A 145 3.28 3.28 12.05
C TRP A 145 1.97 3.91 12.52
N ARG A 146 0.93 3.11 12.81
CA ARG A 146 -0.35 3.57 13.33
C ARG A 146 -0.43 3.43 14.84
N LEU A 147 0.72 3.44 15.54
CA LEU A 147 0.73 3.30 16.99
C LEU A 147 0.15 4.56 17.62
N GLU A 148 -0.83 4.38 18.50
CA GLU A 148 -1.63 5.44 19.14
C GLU A 148 -0.92 6.10 20.33
N ASP A 149 0.31 5.69 20.62
CA ASP A 149 0.99 6.05 21.85
C ASP A 149 1.85 7.28 21.59
N GLY A 150 1.27 8.46 21.83
CA GLY A 150 1.88 9.79 21.71
C GLY A 150 3.02 10.09 22.68
N GLY A 151 3.92 9.13 22.91
CA GLY A 151 5.18 9.38 23.62
C GLY A 151 6.03 10.41 22.89
N ALA A 152 6.93 11.09 23.62
CA ALA A 152 7.85 12.06 23.03
C ALA A 152 8.77 11.37 22.00
N LEU A 153 8.43 11.52 20.73
CA LEU A 153 9.20 11.01 19.61
C LEU A 153 10.39 11.94 19.35
N GLY A 154 11.53 11.40 18.90
CA GLY A 154 12.67 12.22 18.48
C GLY A 154 12.30 13.23 17.38
N SER A 155 13.11 14.27 17.23
CA SER A 155 12.88 15.36 16.25
C SER A 155 12.69 14.80 14.83
N GLU A 156 13.51 13.83 14.43
CA GLU A 156 13.45 13.18 13.11
C GLU A 156 12.14 12.45 12.88
N MET A 157 11.60 11.86 13.93
CA MET A 157 10.36 11.10 13.88
C MET A 157 9.13 12.02 13.85
N THR A 158 9.18 13.13 14.58
CA THR A 158 8.12 14.14 14.55
C THR A 158 7.96 14.72 13.15
N GLU A 159 9.08 15.06 12.50
CA GLU A 159 9.08 15.51 11.10
C GLU A 159 8.55 14.41 10.15
N PHE A 160 8.91 13.15 10.37
CA PHE A 160 8.39 12.04 9.58
C PHE A 160 6.85 11.93 9.66
N TYR A 161 6.28 11.96 10.87
CA TYR A 161 4.82 11.89 11.04
C TYR A 161 4.12 13.13 10.47
N ARG A 162 4.68 14.33 10.68
CA ARG A 162 4.16 15.59 10.13
C ARG A 162 4.08 15.55 8.61
N VAL A 163 5.17 15.13 7.94
CA VAL A 163 5.22 15.04 6.48
C VAL A 163 4.23 14.01 5.94
N ASN A 164 4.15 12.83 6.56
CA ASN A 164 3.19 11.80 6.16
C ASN A 164 1.74 12.25 6.33
N TRP A 165 1.43 12.93 7.43
CA TRP A 165 0.11 13.50 7.66
C TRP A 165 -0.23 14.57 6.62
N LEU A 166 0.68 15.51 6.35
CA LEU A 166 0.50 16.54 5.32
C LEU A 166 0.25 15.93 3.94
N ARG A 167 0.98 14.87 3.58
CA ARG A 167 0.79 14.15 2.32
C ARG A 167 -0.55 13.42 2.27
N ALA A 168 -0.95 12.76 3.35
CA ALA A 168 -2.27 12.11 3.43
C ALA A 168 -3.40 13.14 3.29
N LYS A 169 -3.30 14.28 3.98
CA LYS A 169 -4.23 15.40 3.86
C LYS A 169 -4.28 15.96 2.43
N ALA A 170 -3.11 16.17 1.80
CA ALA A 170 -3.03 16.62 0.42
C ALA A 170 -3.64 15.62 -0.58
N ARG A 171 -3.46 14.31 -0.37
CA ARG A 171 -4.11 13.26 -1.17
C ARG A 171 -5.62 13.32 -1.04
N VAL A 172 -6.14 13.45 0.18
CA VAL A 172 -7.58 13.58 0.43
C VAL A 172 -8.13 14.83 -0.26
N ALA A 173 -7.48 15.99 -0.08
CA ALA A 173 -7.90 17.24 -0.72
C ALA A 173 -7.92 17.13 -2.25
N ARG A 174 -6.83 16.60 -2.85
CA ARG A 174 -6.76 16.37 -4.29
C ARG A 174 -7.86 15.43 -4.77
N TRP A 175 -8.13 14.34 -4.07
CA TRP A 175 -9.19 13.40 -4.45
C TRP A 175 -10.58 14.00 -4.32
N THR A 176 -10.81 14.85 -3.32
CA THR A 176 -12.08 15.59 -3.20
C THR A 176 -12.26 16.56 -4.37
N GLU A 177 -11.20 17.25 -4.77
CA GLU A 177 -11.19 18.14 -5.93
C GLU A 177 -11.39 17.36 -7.24
N GLU A 178 -10.56 16.34 -7.51
CA GLU A 178 -10.64 15.46 -8.69
C GLU A 178 -12.05 14.87 -8.83
N LYS A 179 -12.67 14.40 -7.74
CA LYS A 179 -14.04 13.87 -7.79
C LYS A 179 -15.03 14.92 -8.26
N SER A 180 -14.90 16.16 -7.79
CA SER A 180 -15.77 17.26 -8.22
C SER A 180 -15.49 17.70 -9.66
N MET A 181 -14.22 17.73 -10.08
CA MET A 181 -13.80 18.09 -11.42
C MET A 181 -14.27 17.06 -12.44
N VAL A 182 -14.00 15.77 -12.22
CA VAL A 182 -14.41 14.69 -13.13
C VAL A 182 -15.93 14.68 -13.33
N ALA A 183 -16.71 14.97 -12.28
CA ALA A 183 -18.16 15.06 -12.41
C ALA A 183 -18.62 16.19 -13.34
N LYS A 184 -17.90 17.34 -13.32
CA LYS A 184 -18.13 18.48 -14.22
C LYS A 184 -17.59 18.18 -15.62
N GLU A 185 -16.41 17.58 -15.75
CA GLU A 185 -15.82 17.15 -17.02
C GLU A 185 -16.77 16.21 -17.78
N MET A 186 -17.34 15.20 -17.12
CA MET A 186 -18.35 14.32 -17.71
C MET A 186 -19.55 15.11 -18.29
N GLN A 187 -20.02 16.14 -17.59
CA GLN A 187 -21.11 16.99 -18.09
C GLN A 187 -20.65 17.84 -19.27
N TRP A 188 -19.44 18.42 -19.20
CA TRP A 188 -18.88 19.23 -20.28
C TRP A 188 -18.59 18.41 -21.53
N THR A 189 -18.14 17.17 -21.41
CA THR A 189 -17.93 16.27 -22.55
C THR A 189 -19.23 16.02 -23.31
N VAL A 190 -20.32 15.70 -22.61
CA VAL A 190 -21.64 15.51 -23.25
C VAL A 190 -22.11 16.80 -23.93
N LYS A 191 -22.00 17.94 -23.24
CA LYS A 191 -22.34 19.25 -23.82
C LYS A 191 -21.49 19.60 -25.04
N SER A 192 -20.21 19.23 -25.04
CA SER A 192 -19.32 19.46 -26.17
C SER A 192 -19.74 18.62 -27.38
N PHE A 193 -20.12 17.35 -27.20
CA PHE A 193 -20.65 16.53 -28.29
C PHE A 193 -21.98 17.07 -28.83
N GLN A 194 -22.89 17.50 -27.95
CA GLN A 194 -24.14 18.13 -28.36
C GLN A 194 -23.90 19.43 -29.13
N PHE A 195 -22.96 20.26 -28.67
CA PHE A 195 -22.56 21.49 -29.35
C PHE A 195 -22.01 21.21 -30.75
N LEU A 196 -21.10 20.24 -30.88
CA LEU A 196 -20.55 19.82 -32.17
C LEU A 196 -21.65 19.27 -33.10
N GLY A 197 -22.56 18.45 -32.58
CA GLY A 197 -23.72 17.96 -33.35
C GLY A 197 -24.60 19.09 -33.87
N ALA A 198 -24.89 20.09 -33.03
CA ALA A 198 -25.66 21.28 -33.42
C ALA A 198 -24.92 22.16 -34.45
N GLU A 199 -23.60 22.30 -34.32
CA GLU A 199 -22.78 23.02 -35.29
C GLU A 199 -22.81 22.34 -36.65
N TRP A 200 -22.64 21.01 -36.70
CA TRP A 200 -22.78 20.23 -37.93
C TRP A 200 -24.20 20.30 -38.50
N ALA A 201 -25.24 20.34 -37.67
CA ALA A 201 -26.63 20.48 -38.11
C ALA A 201 -26.89 21.84 -38.77
N SER A 202 -26.31 22.92 -38.24
CA SER A 202 -26.35 24.24 -38.86
C SER A 202 -25.64 24.27 -40.23
N ARG A 203 -24.56 23.49 -40.38
CA ARG A 203 -23.90 23.33 -41.69
C ARG A 203 -24.76 22.57 -42.70
N VAL A 204 -25.61 21.64 -42.26
CA VAL A 204 -26.59 20.96 -43.14
C VAL A 204 -27.62 21.95 -43.68
N THR A 205 -28.10 22.90 -42.86
CA THR A 205 -29.10 23.90 -43.28
C THR A 205 -28.52 24.96 -44.20
N ASN A 206 -27.21 25.24 -44.10
CA ASN A 206 -26.52 26.24 -44.91
C ASN A 206 -25.90 25.68 -46.20
N ALA A 207 -25.90 24.36 -46.39
CA ALA A 207 -25.40 23.73 -47.62
C ALA A 207 -26.33 24.01 -48.80
N GLY A 208 -25.76 24.34 -49.96
CA GLY A 208 -26.51 24.59 -51.20
C GLY A 208 -27.27 23.35 -51.69
N VAL A 209 -28.34 23.58 -52.46
CA VAL A 209 -29.24 22.50 -52.94
C VAL A 209 -28.52 21.48 -53.83
N ASP A 210 -27.50 21.92 -54.57
CA ASP A 210 -26.75 21.11 -55.55
C ASP A 210 -25.61 20.28 -54.92
N GLU A 211 -25.31 20.47 -53.63
CA GLU A 211 -24.18 19.82 -52.94
C GLU A 211 -24.61 18.53 -52.21
N HIS A 212 -25.22 17.60 -52.94
CA HIS A 212 -25.78 16.37 -52.38
C HIS A 212 -24.78 15.53 -51.56
N GLY A 213 -23.52 15.47 -51.99
CA GLY A 213 -22.44 14.74 -51.28
C GLY A 213 -22.04 15.39 -49.95
N LEU A 214 -21.89 16.72 -49.93
CA LEU A 214 -21.60 17.47 -48.70
C LEU A 214 -22.77 17.35 -47.71
N ARG A 215 -24.00 17.40 -48.22
CA ARG A 215 -25.21 17.23 -47.42
C ARG A 215 -25.32 15.84 -46.81
N ALA A 216 -24.95 14.79 -47.54
CA ALA A 216 -24.90 13.43 -47.01
C ALA A 216 -23.81 13.27 -45.93
N TYR A 217 -22.62 13.83 -46.16
CA TYR A 217 -21.52 13.78 -45.21
C TYR A 217 -21.82 14.53 -43.90
N THR A 218 -22.35 15.76 -44.00
CA THR A 218 -22.72 16.57 -42.85
C THR A 218 -23.85 15.93 -42.02
N LYS A 219 -24.86 15.33 -42.67
CA LYS A 219 -25.88 14.53 -41.99
C LYS A 219 -25.27 13.35 -41.21
N LYS A 220 -24.32 12.63 -41.82
CA LYS A 220 -23.60 11.54 -41.14
C LYS A 220 -22.81 12.06 -39.93
N GLN A 221 -22.17 13.23 -40.03
CA GLN A 221 -21.45 13.82 -38.90
C GLN A 221 -22.39 14.17 -37.74
N VAL A 222 -23.57 14.73 -38.03
CA VAL A 222 -24.60 15.00 -36.99
C VAL A 222 -24.97 13.72 -36.25
N GLU A 223 -25.22 12.63 -36.97
CA GLU A 223 -25.55 11.32 -36.38
C GLU A 223 -24.42 10.80 -35.47
N VAL A 224 -23.16 10.84 -35.94
CA VAL A 224 -21.99 10.42 -35.15
C VAL A 224 -21.87 11.19 -33.83
N TRP A 225 -22.01 12.52 -33.85
CA TRP A 225 -21.89 13.33 -32.64
C TRP A 225 -23.06 13.13 -31.67
N ASN A 226 -24.26 12.90 -32.20
CA ASN A 226 -25.43 12.55 -31.39
C ASN A 226 -25.27 11.18 -30.73
N ASP A 227 -24.74 10.19 -31.46
CA ASP A 227 -24.43 8.86 -30.92
C ASP A 227 -23.38 8.94 -29.81
N PHE A 228 -22.33 9.73 -29.99
CA PHE A 228 -21.33 9.96 -28.93
C PHE A 228 -21.93 10.64 -27.71
N ALA A 229 -22.81 11.64 -27.90
CA ALA A 229 -23.49 12.29 -26.78
C ALA A 229 -24.39 11.30 -26.02
N GLY A 230 -25.21 10.53 -26.73
CA GLY A 230 -26.10 9.53 -26.14
C GLY A 230 -25.34 8.42 -25.42
N HIS A 231 -24.29 7.90 -26.04
CA HIS A 231 -23.44 6.86 -25.43
C HIS A 231 -22.72 7.39 -24.18
N ALA A 232 -22.11 8.58 -24.26
CA ALA A 232 -21.43 9.20 -23.12
C ALA A 232 -22.40 9.47 -21.96
N GLU A 233 -23.62 9.93 -22.25
CA GLU A 233 -24.62 10.18 -21.21
C GLU A 233 -25.04 8.89 -20.48
N VAL A 234 -25.26 7.80 -21.21
CA VAL A 234 -25.58 6.48 -20.62
C VAL A 234 -24.41 5.99 -19.75
N VAL A 235 -23.19 6.01 -20.29
CA VAL A 235 -21.98 5.55 -19.59
C VAL A 235 -21.72 6.39 -18.34
N PHE A 236 -21.85 7.72 -18.41
CA PHE A 236 -21.62 8.60 -17.27
C PHE A 236 -22.73 8.52 -16.22
N LYS A 237 -24.00 8.33 -16.62
CA LYS A 237 -25.09 8.05 -15.68
C LYS A 237 -24.82 6.74 -14.92
N TRP A 238 -24.45 5.69 -15.65
CA TRP A 238 -24.08 4.41 -15.06
C TRP A 238 -22.85 4.52 -14.13
N ALA A 239 -21.82 5.26 -14.53
CA ALA A 239 -20.62 5.45 -13.70
C ALA A 239 -20.92 6.23 -12.40
N LYS A 240 -21.86 7.20 -12.44
CA LYS A 240 -22.30 7.96 -11.27
C LYS A 240 -23.19 7.13 -10.33
N SER A 241 -24.05 6.26 -10.86
CA SER A 241 -24.90 5.37 -10.05
C SER A 241 -24.11 4.22 -9.43
N THR A 242 -23.07 3.75 -10.12
CA THR A 242 -22.23 2.65 -9.65
C THR A 242 -21.13 3.19 -8.74
N SER A 243 -21.52 3.63 -7.53
CA SER A 243 -20.54 3.93 -6.48
C SER A 243 -19.63 2.71 -6.28
N LYS A 244 -18.30 2.91 -6.31
CA LYS A 244 -17.29 1.86 -6.16
C LYS A 244 -17.56 0.96 -4.94
N ARG A 245 -18.16 1.48 -3.86
CA ARG A 245 -18.58 0.72 -2.65
C ARG A 245 -19.65 -0.34 -2.93
N GLU A 246 -20.59 -0.08 -3.82
CA GLU A 246 -21.67 -1.00 -4.20
C GLU A 246 -21.15 -2.11 -5.13
N GLN A 247 -20.19 -1.76 -6.00
CA GLN A 247 -19.53 -2.70 -6.91
C GLN A 247 -18.71 -3.77 -6.15
N TRP A 248 -18.02 -3.40 -5.06
CA TRP A 248 -17.32 -4.35 -4.18
C TRP A 248 -18.30 -5.22 -3.35
N ARG A 249 -19.49 -4.70 -3.00
CA ARG A 249 -20.55 -5.50 -2.36
C ARG A 249 -21.12 -6.57 -3.30
N GLN A 250 -21.26 -6.26 -4.58
CA GLN A 250 -21.82 -7.20 -5.57
C GLN A 250 -20.79 -8.20 -6.11
N LYS A 251 -19.50 -7.83 -6.18
CA LYS A 251 -18.40 -8.73 -6.57
C LYS A 251 -17.56 -9.09 -5.34
N GLY A 252 -17.98 -10.12 -4.61
CA GLY A 252 -17.08 -10.82 -3.68
C GLY A 252 -15.81 -11.32 -4.40
N PRO A 253 -14.73 -11.67 -3.66
CA PRO A 253 -13.50 -12.16 -4.28
C PRO A 253 -13.84 -13.35 -5.18
N LYS A 254 -13.59 -13.22 -6.49
CA LYS A 254 -13.80 -14.32 -7.44
C LYS A 254 -12.88 -15.49 -7.03
N PRO A 255 -13.41 -16.69 -6.75
CA PRO A 255 -12.56 -17.87 -6.67
C PRO A 255 -11.91 -18.05 -8.05
N MET A 256 -10.60 -18.27 -8.04
CA MET A 256 -9.82 -18.53 -9.25
C MET A 256 -10.23 -19.90 -9.79
N SER A 257 -11.19 -19.94 -10.72
CA SER A 257 -11.52 -21.19 -11.41
C SER A 257 -10.43 -21.46 -12.44
N LEU A 258 -9.49 -22.35 -12.08
CA LEU A 258 -8.58 -22.99 -13.02
C LEU A 258 -9.39 -23.91 -13.93
N THR A 259 -9.97 -23.36 -14.99
CA THR A 259 -10.47 -24.19 -16.09
C THR A 259 -9.26 -24.57 -16.94
N VAL A 260 -8.78 -25.79 -16.74
CA VAL A 260 -7.78 -26.42 -17.62
C VAL A 260 -8.45 -26.63 -18.99
N PRO A 261 -7.90 -26.13 -20.11
CA PRO A 261 -8.48 -26.36 -21.43
C PRO A 261 -8.48 -27.85 -21.76
N SER A 262 -9.68 -28.41 -21.94
CA SER A 262 -9.89 -29.75 -22.48
C SER A 262 -9.45 -29.78 -23.94
N GLY A 263 -8.23 -30.25 -24.20
CA GLY A 263 -7.68 -30.23 -25.55
C GLY A 263 -6.33 -30.90 -25.67
N PHE A 264 -6.17 -32.10 -25.13
CA PHE A 264 -5.14 -33.04 -25.56
C PHE A 264 -5.72 -34.45 -25.51
N GLY A 265 -6.11 -34.96 -26.68
CA GLY A 265 -6.56 -36.33 -26.86
C GLY A 265 -5.39 -37.28 -26.62
N GLY A 266 -5.45 -38.02 -25.52
CA GLY A 266 -4.71 -39.27 -25.37
C GLY A 266 -5.47 -40.36 -26.11
N GLY A 267 -4.95 -40.78 -27.26
CA GLY A 267 -5.39 -42.02 -27.89
C GLY A 267 -4.83 -43.19 -27.09
N ASP A 268 -5.72 -43.97 -26.48
CA ASP A 268 -5.38 -45.30 -25.99
C ASP A 268 -5.53 -46.32 -27.13
N PRO A 269 -4.58 -47.28 -27.26
CA PRO A 269 -4.60 -48.26 -28.32
C PRO A 269 -5.52 -49.44 -27.98
N MET A 270 -6.28 -49.87 -28.99
CA MET A 270 -6.63 -51.26 -29.31
C MET A 270 -6.71 -52.25 -28.12
N SER A 271 -7.92 -52.57 -27.71
CA SER A 271 -8.22 -53.89 -27.16
C SER A 271 -9.65 -54.30 -27.51
N SER A 272 -9.79 -54.94 -28.66
CA SER A 272 -10.94 -55.79 -28.95
C SER A 272 -10.51 -57.01 -29.76
N MET A 273 -11.08 -58.15 -29.32
CA MET A 273 -11.29 -59.41 -30.02
C MET A 273 -10.18 -60.46 -30.07
N VAL A 274 -10.36 -61.45 -29.19
CA VAL A 274 -10.41 -62.89 -29.52
C VAL A 274 -11.61 -63.47 -28.75
N PRO A 275 -12.31 -64.52 -29.22
CA PRO A 275 -12.47 -65.05 -30.57
C PRO A 275 -13.85 -64.70 -31.19
#